data_AF-A0A3D3YTZ3-F1
#
_entry.id   AF-A0A3D3YTZ3-F1
#
_cell.length_a   1.000
_cell.length_b   1.000
_cell.length_c   1.000
_cell.angle_alpha   90.00
_cell.angle_beta   90.00
_cell.angle_gamma   90.00
#
_symmetry.space_group_name_H-M   'P 1'
#
loop_
_entity.id
_entity.type
_entity.pdbx_description
1 polymer ?
#
loop_
_entity_poly.entity_id
_entity_poly.type
_entity_poly.pdbx_seq_one_letter_code
_entity_poly.pdbx_strand_id
1 'polypeptide(L)'
;MELALADSQRAFELARSARDPQQFQPVLVQRVAALLAGGHRRGAGALLDELMAGKPDLTDAWLRGLALMMIEVGRGREFLEAAKGSWRSPWLEAEVATAEHRFADAASIYEGVGAPADAAAARLAAGEAAAGSGNRVEAAEHLGRALEFYRGSVPR
;
A
#
# COMPACT_ATOMS: atom_id res chain seq x y z
N MET A 1 -11.20 4.31 14.63
CA MET A 1 -9.86 3.70 14.54
C MET A 1 -9.76 2.48 15.47
N GLU A 2 -10.08 2.63 16.75
CA GLU A 2 -9.97 1.55 17.75
C GLU A 2 -10.77 0.27 17.42
N LEU A 3 -12.01 0.41 16.91
CA LEU A 3 -12.81 -0.72 16.43
C LEU A 3 -12.16 -1.45 15.24
N ALA A 4 -11.60 -0.73 14.28
CA ALA A 4 -10.92 -1.33 13.11
C ALA A 4 -9.64 -2.08 13.51
N LEU A 5 -8.90 -1.57 14.52
CA LEU A 5 -7.75 -2.27 15.10
C LEU A 5 -8.19 -3.56 15.82
N ALA A 6 -9.28 -3.52 16.59
CA ALA A 6 -9.81 -4.70 17.26
C ALA A 6 -10.37 -5.75 16.28
N ASP A 7 -11.05 -5.32 15.21
CA ASP A 7 -11.54 -6.22 14.16
C ASP A 7 -10.39 -6.89 13.41
N SER A 8 -9.37 -6.12 12.99
CA SER A 8 -8.19 -6.67 12.30
C SER A 8 -7.38 -7.61 13.20
N GLN A 9 -7.32 -7.35 14.51
CA GLN A 9 -6.72 -8.28 15.48
C GLN A 9 -7.45 -9.63 15.52
N ARG A 10 -8.77 -9.60 15.63
CA ARG A 10 -9.60 -10.82 15.66
C ARG A 10 -9.45 -11.64 14.38
N ALA A 11 -9.48 -10.98 13.23
CA ALA A 11 -9.27 -11.63 11.94
C ALA A 11 -7.88 -12.29 11.85
N PHE A 12 -6.84 -11.60 12.34
CA PHE A 12 -5.47 -12.12 12.38
C PHE A 12 -5.34 -13.36 13.26
N GLU A 13 -5.90 -13.34 14.46
CA GLU A 13 -5.85 -14.50 15.37
C GLU A 13 -6.57 -15.72 14.78
N LEU A 14 -7.73 -15.49 14.16
CA LEU A 14 -8.48 -16.54 13.47
C LEU A 14 -7.67 -17.14 12.32
N ALA A 15 -7.13 -16.31 11.43
CA ALA A 15 -6.32 -16.76 10.29
C ALA A 15 -5.06 -17.51 10.75
N ARG A 16 -4.40 -17.05 11.82
CA ARG A 16 -3.23 -17.72 12.41
C ARG A 16 -3.58 -19.11 12.94
N SER A 17 -4.75 -19.27 13.54
CA SER A 17 -5.23 -20.57 14.06
C SER A 17 -5.54 -21.57 12.94
N ALA A 18 -6.00 -21.09 11.78
CA ALA A 18 -6.34 -21.91 10.63
C ALA A 18 -5.12 -22.48 9.88
N ARG A 19 -3.92 -21.89 10.07
CA ARG A 19 -2.65 -22.32 9.45
C ARG A 19 -2.65 -22.43 7.92
N ASP A 20 -3.55 -21.72 7.23
CA ASP A 20 -3.57 -21.67 5.77
C ASP A 20 -2.80 -20.44 5.26
N PRO A 21 -1.63 -20.62 4.62
CA PRO A 21 -0.83 -19.51 4.10
C PRO A 21 -1.56 -18.64 3.07
N GLN A 22 -2.48 -19.21 2.28
CA GLN A 22 -3.23 -18.48 1.25
C GLN A 22 -4.24 -17.51 1.87
N GLN A 23 -4.74 -17.81 3.07
CA GLN A 23 -5.65 -16.94 3.82
C GLN A 23 -4.90 -15.98 4.76
N PHE A 24 -3.64 -16.29 5.08
CA PHE A 24 -2.88 -15.57 6.10
C PHE A 24 -2.23 -14.29 5.56
N GLN A 25 -1.68 -14.30 4.34
CA GLN A 25 -1.01 -13.13 3.75
C GLN A 25 -1.96 -11.92 3.54
N PRO A 26 -3.19 -12.09 3.02
CA PRO A 26 -4.13 -10.97 2.88
C PRO A 26 -4.50 -10.34 4.24
N VAL A 27 -4.64 -11.16 5.28
CA VAL A 27 -4.98 -10.69 6.63
C VAL A 27 -3.81 -9.93 7.26
N LEU A 28 -2.57 -10.36 7.01
CA LEU A 28 -1.37 -9.62 7.40
C LEU A 28 -1.35 -8.21 6.78
N VAL A 29 -1.58 -8.09 5.47
CA VAL A 29 -1.57 -6.80 4.77
C VAL A 29 -2.67 -5.87 5.29
N GLN A 30 -3.90 -6.38 5.46
CA GLN A 30 -4.99 -5.57 6.02
C GLN A 30 -4.69 -5.08 7.43
N ARG A 31 -4.06 -5.92 8.25
CA ARG A 31 -3.67 -5.56 9.60
C ARG A 31 -2.53 -4.54 9.62
N VAL A 32 -1.54 -4.68 8.74
CA VAL A 32 -0.48 -3.68 8.56
C VAL A 32 -1.09 -2.33 8.20
N ALA A 33 -2.02 -2.29 7.23
CA ALA A 33 -2.71 -1.06 6.84
C ALA A 33 -3.42 -0.40 8.03
N ALA A 34 -4.17 -1.18 8.82
CA ALA A 34 -4.86 -0.68 10.02
C ALA A 34 -3.88 -0.13 11.08
N LEU A 35 -2.75 -0.82 11.30
CA LEU A 35 -1.72 -0.37 12.24
C LEU A 35 -1.06 0.94 11.79
N LEU A 36 -0.73 1.06 10.51
CA LEU A 36 -0.15 2.29 9.94
C LEU A 36 -1.13 3.46 10.04
N ALA A 37 -2.40 3.26 9.69
CA ALA A 37 -3.45 4.26 9.87
C ALA A 37 -3.65 4.68 11.33
N GLY A 38 -3.39 3.78 12.30
CA GLY A 38 -3.39 4.06 13.73
C GLY A 38 -2.08 4.65 14.28
N GLY A 39 -1.06 4.89 13.44
CA GLY A 39 0.26 5.38 13.86
C GLY A 39 1.15 4.33 14.55
N HIS A 40 0.76 3.06 14.54
CA HIS A 40 1.47 1.96 15.19
C HIS A 40 2.60 1.37 14.33
N ARG A 41 3.52 2.23 13.85
CA ARG A 41 4.60 1.85 12.90
C ARG A 41 5.45 0.65 13.34
N ARG A 42 5.78 0.54 14.64
CA ARG A 42 6.55 -0.61 15.16
C ARG A 42 5.81 -1.94 14.99
N GLY A 43 4.51 -1.95 15.27
CA GLY A 43 3.68 -3.15 15.11
C GLY A 43 3.53 -3.52 13.64
N ALA A 44 3.33 -2.52 12.76
CA ALA A 44 3.29 -2.72 11.33
C ALA A 44 4.60 -3.33 10.79
N GLY A 45 5.75 -2.81 11.23
CA GLY A 45 7.07 -3.32 10.84
C GLY A 45 7.27 -4.79 11.19
N ALA A 46 6.86 -5.23 12.38
CA ALA A 46 6.97 -6.63 12.79
C ALA A 46 6.09 -7.58 11.95
N LEU A 47 4.90 -7.14 11.54
CA LEU A 47 4.05 -7.94 10.64
C LEU A 47 4.59 -7.96 9.20
N LEU A 48 5.23 -6.87 8.76
CA LEU A 48 5.93 -6.83 7.48
C LEU A 48 7.16 -7.77 7.48
N ASP A 49 7.87 -7.91 8.61
CA ASP A 49 8.93 -8.93 8.74
C ASP A 49 8.37 -10.35 8.52
N GLU A 50 7.25 -10.66 9.18
CA GLU A 50 6.60 -11.97 9.04
C GLU A 50 6.14 -12.21 7.58
N LEU A 51 5.54 -11.20 6.95
CA LEU A 51 5.10 -11.28 5.56
C LEU A 51 6.28 -11.52 4.60
N MET A 52 7.34 -10.70 4.70
CA MET A 52 8.49 -10.75 3.78
C MET A 52 9.35 -12.00 3.99
N ALA A 53 9.45 -12.52 5.22
CA ALA A 53 10.09 -13.81 5.49
C ALA A 53 9.40 -14.98 4.77
N GLY A 54 8.10 -14.86 4.52
CA GLY A 54 7.30 -15.82 3.74
C GLY A 54 7.57 -15.79 2.23
N LYS A 55 8.42 -14.87 1.74
CA LYS A 55 8.71 -14.66 0.31
C LYS A 55 7.41 -14.58 -0.51
N PRO A 56 6.59 -13.56 -0.24
CA PRO A 56 5.26 -13.50 -0.82
C PRO A 56 5.35 -13.29 -2.34
N ASP A 57 4.35 -13.77 -3.06
CA ASP A 57 4.22 -13.46 -4.48
C ASP A 57 3.76 -12.02 -4.64
N LEU A 58 4.70 -11.12 -4.96
CA LEU A 58 4.42 -9.69 -5.12
C LEU A 58 3.49 -9.37 -6.30
N THR A 59 3.13 -10.36 -7.12
CA THR A 59 2.11 -10.20 -8.17
C THR A 59 0.69 -10.53 -7.69
N ASP A 60 0.55 -11.05 -6.47
CA ASP A 60 -0.75 -11.32 -5.87
C ASP A 60 -1.53 -10.02 -5.63
N ALA A 61 -2.78 -10.00 -6.10
CA ALA A 61 -3.68 -8.87 -5.96
C ALA A 61 -3.94 -8.47 -4.49
N TRP A 62 -3.77 -9.39 -3.53
CA TRP A 62 -3.94 -9.08 -2.11
C TRP A 62 -2.80 -8.28 -1.50
N LEU A 63 -1.66 -8.16 -2.20
CA LEU A 63 -0.50 -7.40 -1.74
C LEU A 63 -0.43 -5.99 -2.36
N ARG A 64 -1.49 -5.53 -3.01
CA ARG A 64 -1.57 -4.15 -3.50
C ARG A 64 -1.39 -3.16 -2.36
N GLY A 65 -0.65 -2.09 -2.63
CA GLY A 65 -0.27 -1.07 -1.67
C GLY A 65 0.88 -1.50 -0.74
N LEU A 66 1.43 -2.71 -0.87
CA LEU A 66 2.53 -3.17 -0.04
C LEU A 66 3.76 -2.26 -0.20
N ALA A 67 4.07 -1.78 -1.40
CA ALA A 67 5.17 -0.85 -1.61
C ALA A 67 5.02 0.44 -0.77
N LEU A 68 3.80 0.99 -0.73
CA LEU A 68 3.50 2.17 0.09
C LEU A 68 3.70 1.88 1.59
N MET A 69 3.19 0.74 2.07
CA MET A 69 3.35 0.31 3.47
C MET A 69 4.83 0.12 3.83
N MET A 70 5.61 -0.47 2.92
CA MET A 70 7.06 -0.68 3.07
C MET A 70 7.81 0.65 3.11
N ILE A 71 7.47 1.61 2.24
CA ILE A 71 8.06 2.96 2.30
C ILE A 71 7.72 3.65 3.61
N GLU A 72 6.47 3.53 4.08
CA GLU A 72 6.05 4.16 5.33
C GLU A 72 6.89 3.66 6.51
N VAL A 73 7.28 2.39 6.56
CA VAL A 73 8.19 1.90 7.61
C VAL A 73 9.69 2.05 7.28
N GLY A 74 10.04 2.77 6.21
CA GLY A 74 11.44 3.04 5.80
C GLY A 74 12.13 1.87 5.09
N ARG A 75 11.36 0.92 4.54
CA ARG A 75 11.81 -0.35 3.95
C ARG A 75 11.53 -0.48 2.46
N GLY A 76 11.28 0.62 1.74
CA GLY A 76 11.02 0.58 0.29
C GLY A 76 12.10 -0.14 -0.51
N ARG A 77 13.38 -0.06 -0.09
CA ARG A 77 14.48 -0.77 -0.75
C ARG A 77 14.37 -2.30 -0.66
N GLU A 78 13.86 -2.82 0.45
CA GLU A 78 13.64 -4.27 0.59
C GLU A 78 12.57 -4.77 -0.38
N PHE A 79 11.50 -3.99 -0.57
CA PHE A 79 10.49 -4.27 -1.58
C PHE A 79 11.12 -4.31 -2.99
N LEU A 80 11.95 -3.33 -3.34
CA LEU A 80 12.63 -3.28 -4.64
C LEU A 80 13.55 -4.50 -4.88
N GLU A 81 14.27 -4.94 -3.84
CA GLU A 81 15.11 -6.14 -3.96
C GLU A 81 14.27 -7.41 -4.16
N ALA A 82 13.14 -7.54 -3.45
CA ALA A 82 12.22 -8.66 -3.63
C ALA A 82 11.59 -8.67 -5.04
N ALA A 83 11.21 -7.50 -5.56
CA ALA A 83 10.57 -7.36 -6.88
C ALA A 83 11.45 -7.83 -8.05
N LYS A 84 12.79 -7.82 -7.91
CA LYS A 84 13.72 -8.29 -8.96
C LYS A 84 13.53 -9.75 -9.33
N GLY A 85 13.04 -10.57 -8.39
CA GLY A 85 12.79 -12.00 -8.60
C GLY A 85 11.38 -12.33 -9.12
N SER A 86 10.50 -11.33 -9.22
CA SER A 86 9.09 -11.52 -9.55
C SER A 86 8.82 -11.36 -11.05
N TRP A 87 7.72 -11.95 -11.51
CA TRP A 87 7.28 -11.78 -12.90
C TRP A 87 6.78 -10.36 -13.13
N ARG A 88 7.11 -9.77 -14.29
CA ARG A 88 6.65 -8.42 -14.63
C ARG A 88 5.16 -8.42 -14.94
N SER A 89 4.45 -7.48 -14.33
CA SER A 89 3.07 -7.14 -14.62
C SER A 89 2.88 -5.63 -14.46
N PRO A 90 1.89 -5.01 -15.11
CA PRO A 90 1.58 -3.60 -14.88
C PRO A 90 1.33 -3.25 -13.41
N TRP A 91 0.78 -4.20 -12.65
CA TRP A 91 0.56 -4.05 -11.20
C TRP A 91 1.88 -3.96 -10.43
N LEU A 92 2.80 -4.90 -10.69
CA LEU A 92 4.12 -4.86 -10.05
C LEU A 92 4.92 -3.64 -10.50
N GLU A 93 4.79 -3.21 -11.75
CA GLU A 93 5.44 -2.00 -12.27
C GLU A 93 4.95 -0.74 -11.53
N ALA A 94 3.66 -0.65 -11.19
CA ALA A 94 3.12 0.43 -10.38
C ALA A 94 3.62 0.40 -8.93
N GLU A 95 3.71 -0.78 -8.30
CA GLU A 95 4.28 -0.93 -6.96
C GLU A 95 5.79 -0.61 -6.94
N VAL A 96 6.55 -1.00 -7.98
CA VAL A 96 7.97 -0.62 -8.13
C VAL A 96 8.11 0.89 -8.29
N ALA A 97 7.31 1.52 -9.16
CA ALA A 97 7.29 2.98 -9.29
C ALA A 97 6.97 3.67 -7.95
N THR A 98 6.02 3.10 -7.19
CA THR A 98 5.70 3.56 -5.84
C THR A 98 6.93 3.46 -4.92
N ALA A 99 7.58 2.30 -4.84
CA ALA A 99 8.78 2.06 -4.03
C ALA A 99 9.99 2.94 -4.42
N GLU A 100 10.05 3.39 -5.67
CA GLU A 100 11.03 4.37 -6.18
C GLU A 100 10.63 5.83 -5.95
N HIS A 101 9.51 6.09 -5.25
CA HIS A 101 8.92 7.41 -5.06
C HIS A 101 8.49 8.12 -6.36
N ARG A 102 8.32 7.37 -7.45
CA ARG A 102 7.75 7.84 -8.73
C ARG A 102 6.22 7.74 -8.69
N PHE A 103 5.61 8.43 -7.74
CA PHE A 103 4.19 8.30 -7.42
C PHE A 103 3.25 8.74 -8.57
N ALA A 104 3.63 9.75 -9.34
CA ALA A 104 2.86 10.20 -10.51
C ALA A 104 2.83 9.12 -11.62
N ASP A 105 3.96 8.45 -11.85
CA ASP A 105 4.05 7.31 -12.78
C ASP A 105 3.19 6.14 -12.28
N ALA A 106 3.30 5.81 -10.99
CA ALA A 106 2.48 4.76 -10.38
C ALA A 106 0.98 5.04 -10.55
N ALA A 107 0.54 6.27 -10.28
CA ALA A 107 -0.85 6.67 -10.47
C ALA A 107 -1.31 6.47 -11.93
N SER A 108 -0.48 6.87 -12.90
CA SER A 108 -0.79 6.71 -14.33
C SER A 108 -0.88 5.24 -14.75
N ILE A 109 -0.01 4.37 -14.20
CA ILE A 109 -0.07 2.93 -14.45
C ILE A 109 -1.36 2.33 -13.85
N TYR A 110 -1.69 2.66 -12.60
CA TYR A 110 -2.93 2.22 -11.95
C TYR A 110 -4.19 2.68 -12.71
N GLU A 111 -4.20 3.90 -13.25
CA GLU A 111 -5.27 4.38 -14.12
C GLU A 111 -5.40 3.52 -15.39
N GLY A 112 -4.28 3.22 -16.05
CA GLY A 112 -4.25 2.41 -17.27
C GLY A 112 -4.78 0.98 -17.09
N VAL A 113 -4.67 0.41 -15.88
CA VAL A 113 -5.19 -0.93 -15.54
C VAL A 113 -6.58 -0.92 -14.90
N GLY A 114 -7.21 0.25 -14.79
CA GLY A 114 -8.56 0.37 -14.22
C GLY A 114 -8.60 0.21 -12.69
N ALA A 115 -7.57 0.68 -11.99
CA ALA A 115 -7.43 0.62 -10.53
C ALA A 115 -7.59 2.01 -9.89
N PRO A 116 -8.81 2.58 -9.84
CA PRO A 116 -9.00 3.98 -9.45
C PRO A 116 -8.67 4.26 -7.98
N ALA A 117 -8.85 3.27 -7.09
CA ALA A 117 -8.48 3.40 -5.68
C ALA A 117 -6.97 3.46 -5.48
N ASP A 118 -6.23 2.54 -6.12
CA ASP A 118 -4.77 2.51 -6.10
C ASP A 118 -4.18 3.78 -6.76
N ALA A 119 -4.77 4.24 -7.87
CA ALA A 119 -4.40 5.50 -8.50
C ALA A 119 -4.61 6.70 -7.56
N ALA A 120 -5.73 6.77 -6.83
CA ALA A 120 -5.99 7.85 -5.88
C ALA A 120 -4.99 7.84 -4.72
N ALA A 121 -4.62 6.67 -4.20
CA ALA A 121 -3.58 6.55 -3.17
C ALA A 121 -2.21 7.00 -3.68
N ALA A 122 -1.82 6.60 -4.90
CA ALA A 122 -0.59 7.05 -5.52
C ALA A 122 -0.59 8.57 -5.78
N ARG A 123 -1.73 9.16 -6.18
CA ARG A 123 -1.86 10.62 -6.32
C ARG A 123 -1.75 11.35 -4.98
N LEU A 124 -2.30 10.80 -3.90
CA LEU A 124 -2.10 11.38 -2.56
C LEU A 124 -0.61 11.43 -2.22
N ALA A 125 0.11 10.32 -2.40
CA ALA A 125 1.55 10.26 -2.16
C ALA A 125 2.35 11.22 -3.08
N ALA A 126 1.98 11.34 -4.35
CA ALA A 126 2.59 12.30 -5.29
C ALA A 126 2.39 13.75 -4.83
N GLY A 127 1.17 14.08 -4.40
CA GLY A 127 0.83 15.40 -3.90
C GLY A 127 1.58 15.76 -2.61
N GLU A 128 1.70 14.83 -1.68
CA GLU A 128 2.48 15.00 -0.44
C GLU A 128 3.97 15.18 -0.74
N ALA A 129 4.53 14.39 -1.66
CA ALA A 129 5.93 14.52 -2.09
C ALA A 129 6.21 15.88 -2.75
N ALA A 130 5.33 16.32 -3.66
CA ALA A 130 5.44 17.62 -4.32
C ALA A 130 5.27 18.79 -3.33
N ALA A 131 4.39 18.65 -2.34
CA ALA A 131 4.25 19.65 -1.28
C ALA A 131 5.53 19.74 -0.44
N GLY A 132 6.13 18.59 -0.08
CA GLY A 132 7.38 18.52 0.66
C GLY A 132 8.58 19.10 -0.08
N SER A 133 8.61 19.04 -1.42
CA SER A 133 9.64 19.65 -2.27
C SER A 133 9.36 21.13 -2.62
N GLY A 134 8.22 21.68 -2.19
CA GLY A 134 7.83 23.05 -2.45
C GLY A 134 7.15 23.30 -3.80
N ASN A 135 6.89 22.25 -4.60
CA ASN A 135 6.16 22.37 -5.86
C ASN A 135 4.64 22.43 -5.63
N ARG A 136 4.15 23.62 -5.26
CA ARG A 136 2.73 23.82 -4.92
C ARG A 136 1.74 23.54 -6.06
N VAL A 137 2.15 23.72 -7.31
CA VAL A 137 1.27 23.53 -8.47
C VAL A 137 1.00 22.04 -8.68
N GLU A 138 2.06 21.25 -8.75
CA GLU A 138 1.99 19.78 -8.87
C GLU A 138 1.29 19.16 -7.65
N ALA A 139 1.58 19.66 -6.45
CA ALA A 139 0.90 19.23 -5.23
C ALA A 139 -0.62 19.44 -5.32
N ALA A 140 -1.06 20.64 -5.74
CA ALA A 140 -2.48 20.95 -5.85
C ALA A 140 -3.20 20.08 -6.89
N GLU A 141 -2.55 19.79 -8.01
CA GLU A 141 -3.10 18.93 -9.06
C GLU A 141 -3.35 17.50 -8.54
N HIS A 142 -2.32 16.87 -7.97
CA HIS A 142 -2.42 15.50 -7.50
C HIS A 142 -3.37 15.36 -6.29
N LEU A 143 -3.28 16.27 -5.32
CA LEU A 143 -4.17 16.28 -4.16
C LEU A 143 -5.62 16.54 -4.57
N GLY A 144 -5.86 17.42 -5.54
CA GLY A 144 -7.21 17.68 -6.07
C GLY A 144 -7.85 16.42 -6.65
N ARG A 145 -7.14 15.71 -7.52
CA ARG A 145 -7.62 14.46 -8.14
C ARG A 145 -7.80 13.33 -7.12
N ALA A 146 -6.97 13.25 -6.09
CA ALA A 146 -7.14 12.28 -4.99
C ALA A 146 -8.37 12.60 -4.15
N LEU A 147 -8.57 13.88 -3.80
CA LEU A 147 -9.72 14.36 -3.03
C LEU A 147 -11.05 14.12 -3.75
N GLU A 148 -11.11 14.35 -5.07
CA GLU A 148 -12.29 14.07 -5.89
C GLU A 148 -12.72 12.60 -5.79
N PHE A 149 -11.76 11.68 -5.90
CA PHE A 149 -12.03 10.24 -5.75
C PHE A 149 -12.59 9.92 -4.36
N TYR A 150 -11.89 10.31 -3.29
CA TYR A 150 -12.30 9.95 -1.93
C TYR A 150 -13.63 10.59 -1.50
N ARG A 151 -13.94 11.79 -2.00
CA ARG A 151 -15.25 12.43 -1.77
C ARG A 151 -16.37 11.78 -2.56
N GLY A 152 -16.09 11.32 -3.78
CA GLY A 152 -17.04 10.60 -4.62
C GLY A 152 -17.33 9.18 -4.14
N SER A 153 -16.42 8.56 -3.36
CA SER A 153 -16.53 7.19 -2.89
C SER A 153 -17.32 7.00 -1.58
N VAL A 154 -17.72 8.07 -0.90
CA VAL A 154 -18.58 7.97 0.30
C VAL A 154 -20.03 7.87 -0.15
N PRO A 155 -20.77 6.77 0.11
CA PRO A 155 -22.20 6.74 -0.13
C PRO A 155 -22.88 7.83 0.72
N ARG A 156 -23.70 8.66 0.07
CA ARG A 156 -24.51 9.68 0.75
C ARG A 156 -25.61 9.03 1.60
#